data_AF-A0A392NFI6-F1
#
_entry.id   AF-A0A392NFI6-F1
#
_cell.length_a   1.000
_cell.length_b   1.000
_cell.length_c   1.000
_cell.angle_alpha   90.00
_cell.angle_beta   90.00
_cell.angle_gamma   90.00
#
_symmetry.space_group_name_H-M   'P 1'
#
loop_
_entity.id
_entity.type
_entity.pdbx_description
1 polymer ?
#
loop_
_entity_poly.entity_id
_entity_poly.type
_entity_poly.pdbx_seq_one_letter_code
_entity_poly.pdbx_strand_id
1 'polypeptide(L)'
;RVAPVVPDPSTDQSSPFFVHSSDGPSSVKVTHVLTGSNCHSWSRSMRRALHGKFKIEFIDGSIPVVTDPFDPSFRAWNRCNRLVHSWILNFVSDSIAHSLVFLENAIDVWNDLRERFAQADLVRIAKL
;
A
#
# COMPACT_ATOMS: atom_id res chain seq x y z
N ARG A 1 10.68 -24.84 29.85
CA ARG A 1 10.61 -23.36 29.91
C ARG A 1 9.70 -22.95 28.76
N VAL A 2 8.49 -22.45 29.02
CA VAL A 2 7.57 -22.03 27.94
C VAL A 2 8.13 -20.73 27.35
N ALA A 3 8.34 -20.69 26.03
CA ALA A 3 8.76 -19.45 25.37
C ALA A 3 7.67 -18.39 25.58
N PRO A 4 8.02 -17.11 25.85
CA PRO A 4 7.03 -16.07 25.96
C PRO A 4 6.20 -16.02 24.67
N VAL A 5 4.88 -16.12 24.80
CA VAL A 5 3.95 -15.98 23.67
C VAL A 5 4.10 -14.56 23.16
N VAL A 6 4.67 -14.39 21.97
CA VAL A 6 4.69 -13.08 21.30
C VAL A 6 3.24 -12.70 21.02
N PRO A 7 2.75 -11.55 21.50
CA PRO A 7 1.39 -11.11 21.23
C PRO A 7 1.16 -11.01 19.72
N ASP A 8 0.02 -11.49 19.23
CA ASP A 8 -0.35 -11.35 17.83
C ASP A 8 -0.45 -9.85 17.50
N PRO A 9 0.41 -9.32 16.61
CA PRO A 9 0.47 -7.89 16.33
C PRO A 9 -0.80 -7.35 15.66
N SER A 10 -1.71 -8.22 15.20
CA SER A 10 -3.01 -7.84 14.65
C SER A 10 -4.07 -7.53 15.71
N THR A 11 -3.77 -7.70 17.00
CA THR A 11 -4.71 -7.44 18.11
C THR A 11 -4.58 -6.05 18.71
N ASP A 12 -3.43 -5.41 18.56
CA ASP A 12 -3.17 -4.05 19.02
C ASP A 12 -3.68 -3.02 18.00
N GLN A 13 -4.67 -2.21 18.38
CA GLN A 13 -5.26 -1.20 17.48
C GLN A 13 -4.29 -0.10 17.05
N SER A 14 -3.18 0.09 17.77
CA SER A 14 -2.13 1.03 17.40
C SER A 14 -1.10 0.42 16.42
N SER A 15 -1.13 -0.90 16.24
CA SER A 15 -0.23 -1.61 15.35
C SER A 15 -0.60 -1.37 13.89
N PRO A 16 0.39 -1.17 13.00
CA PRO A 16 0.15 -1.13 11.56
C PRO A 16 -0.39 -2.45 11.01
N PHE A 17 -0.26 -3.55 11.76
CA PHE A 17 -0.79 -4.86 11.39
C PHE A 17 -2.27 -5.08 11.77
N PHE A 18 -2.87 -4.15 12.50
CA PHE A 18 -4.29 -4.21 12.83
C PHE A 18 -5.15 -3.87 11.61
N VAL A 19 -6.21 -4.65 11.37
CA VAL A 19 -7.18 -4.41 10.31
C VAL A 19 -8.56 -4.28 10.95
N HIS A 20 -9.16 -3.10 10.85
CA HIS A 20 -10.49 -2.85 11.43
C HIS A 20 -11.55 -3.68 10.68
N SER A 21 -12.66 -4.02 11.34
CA SER A 21 -13.75 -4.78 10.70
C SER A 21 -14.38 -4.08 9.50
N SER A 22 -14.27 -2.76 9.41
CA SER A 22 -14.70 -1.94 8.27
C SER A 22 -13.70 -1.91 7.11
N ASP A 23 -12.49 -2.45 7.29
CA ASP A 23 -11.41 -2.32 6.32
C ASP A 23 -11.47 -3.46 5.29
N GLY A 24 -12.31 -3.25 4.28
CA GLY A 24 -12.35 -4.08 3.06
C GLY A 24 -11.58 -3.44 1.89
N PRO A 25 -11.47 -4.14 0.75
CA PRO A 25 -10.81 -3.66 -0.47
C PRO A 25 -11.35 -2.32 -1.01
N SER A 26 -12.59 -1.95 -0.70
CA SER A 26 -13.21 -0.69 -1.16
C SER A 26 -13.35 0.36 -0.05
N SER A 27 -12.68 0.16 1.10
CA SER A 27 -12.87 0.99 2.30
C SER A 27 -12.10 2.32 2.30
N VAL A 28 -11.22 2.54 1.32
CA VAL A 28 -10.51 3.81 1.13
C VAL A 28 -11.12 4.62 0.00
N LYS A 29 -10.97 5.94 0.07
CA LYS A 29 -11.39 6.87 -0.97
C LYS A 29 -10.20 7.70 -1.41
N VAL A 30 -9.89 7.66 -2.70
CA VAL A 30 -8.88 8.48 -3.33
C VAL A 30 -9.56 9.27 -4.45
N THR A 31 -9.27 10.57 -4.54
CA THR A 31 -10.03 11.52 -5.37
C THR A 31 -9.95 11.23 -6.86
N HIS A 32 -8.82 10.69 -7.34
CA HIS A 32 -8.60 10.44 -8.76
C HIS A 32 -7.98 9.06 -8.96
N VAL A 33 -8.35 8.41 -10.06
CA VAL A 33 -7.65 7.24 -10.59
C VAL A 33 -6.36 7.71 -11.27
N LEU A 34 -5.26 6.97 -11.11
CA LEU A 34 -4.00 7.24 -11.80
C LEU A 34 -4.17 6.94 -13.29
N THR A 35 -3.92 7.94 -14.14
CA THR A 35 -3.97 7.83 -15.60
C THR A 35 -2.61 8.09 -16.27
N GLY A 36 -1.56 8.23 -15.45
CA GLY A 36 -0.18 8.46 -15.87
C GLY A 36 0.25 9.92 -15.93
N SER A 37 -0.69 10.87 -15.95
CA SER A 37 -0.39 12.32 -16.00
C SER A 37 -0.73 13.09 -14.70
N ASN A 38 -1.23 12.36 -13.71
CA ASN A 38 -1.69 12.89 -12.43
C ASN A 38 -1.05 12.18 -11.22
N CYS A 39 0.06 11.46 -11.42
CA CYS A 39 0.84 10.77 -10.39
C CYS A 39 1.12 11.62 -9.14
N HIS A 40 1.46 12.90 -9.28
CA HIS A 40 1.76 13.75 -8.11
C HIS A 40 0.51 14.02 -7.25
N SER A 41 -0.64 14.26 -7.86
CA SER A 41 -1.90 14.49 -7.12
C SER A 41 -2.52 13.19 -6.62
N TRP A 42 -2.42 12.12 -7.42
CA TRP A 42 -2.80 10.77 -7.04
C TRP A 42 -2.00 10.27 -5.85
N SER A 43 -0.66 10.36 -5.89
CA SER A 43 0.22 9.86 -4.83
C SER A 43 -0.03 10.58 -3.51
N ARG A 44 -0.22 11.91 -3.53
CA ARG A 44 -0.60 12.67 -2.33
C ARG A 44 -1.94 12.20 -1.76
N SER A 45 -2.92 11.95 -2.60
CA SER A 45 -4.25 11.49 -2.17
C SER A 45 -4.22 10.06 -1.62
N MET A 46 -3.48 9.15 -2.27
CA MET A 46 -3.29 7.77 -1.82
C MET A 46 -2.58 7.72 -0.47
N ARG A 47 -1.48 8.48 -0.28
CA ARG A 47 -0.77 8.55 1.00
C ARG A 47 -1.70 9.01 2.13
N ARG A 48 -2.54 10.02 1.90
CA ARG A 48 -3.52 10.49 2.90
C ARG A 48 -4.51 9.38 3.28
N ALA A 49 -5.03 8.65 2.31
CA ALA A 49 -5.94 7.53 2.56
C ALA A 49 -5.25 6.44 3.42
N LEU A 50 -3.99 6.10 3.11
CA LEU A 50 -3.22 5.12 3.86
C LEU A 50 -2.86 5.58 5.27
N HIS A 51 -2.54 6.86 5.47
CA HIS A 51 -2.37 7.43 6.82
C HIS A 51 -3.65 7.31 7.65
N GLY A 52 -4.81 7.60 7.06
CA GLY A 52 -6.10 7.43 7.73
C GLY A 52 -6.45 5.99 8.12
N LYS A 53 -5.74 5.00 7.55
CA LYS A 53 -5.87 3.56 7.86
C LYS A 53 -4.71 2.99 8.68
N PHE A 54 -3.72 3.81 9.05
CA PHE A 54 -2.47 3.35 9.64
C PHE A 54 -1.77 2.27 8.79
N LYS A 55 -1.64 2.54 7.48
CA LYS A 55 -1.05 1.61 6.51
C LYS A 55 0.03 2.24 5.61
N ILE A 56 0.50 3.43 5.94
CA ILE A 56 1.56 4.11 5.16
C ILE A 56 2.87 3.32 5.14
N GLU A 57 3.17 2.62 6.23
CA GLU A 57 4.43 1.91 6.43
C GLU A 57 4.63 0.73 5.46
N PHE A 58 3.54 0.25 4.84
CA PHE A 58 3.56 -0.80 3.82
C PHE A 58 4.06 -0.32 2.45
N ILE A 59 4.20 1.00 2.24
CA ILE A 59 4.63 1.56 0.96
C ILE A 59 5.85 2.48 1.06
N ASP A 60 6.26 2.88 2.27
CA ASP A 60 7.42 3.76 2.48
C ASP A 60 8.69 3.02 2.93
N GLY A 61 8.59 1.72 3.21
CA GLY A 61 9.70 0.87 3.60
C GLY A 61 9.99 0.84 5.10
N SER A 62 9.16 1.48 5.93
CA SER A 62 9.32 1.46 7.39
C SER A 62 9.10 0.05 7.97
N ILE A 63 8.21 -0.74 7.36
CA ILE A 63 8.04 -2.17 7.66
C ILE A 63 8.77 -2.98 6.59
N PRO A 64 9.73 -3.85 6.97
CA PRO A 64 10.40 -4.72 6.01
C PRO A 64 9.41 -5.74 5.42
N VAL A 65 9.69 -6.18 4.21
CA VAL A 65 8.96 -7.30 3.59
C VAL A 65 9.25 -8.56 4.39
N VAL A 66 8.20 -9.18 4.95
CA VAL A 66 8.31 -10.41 5.73
C VAL A 66 8.20 -11.59 4.77
N THR A 67 9.32 -12.28 4.54
CA THR A 67 9.42 -13.38 3.58
C THR A 67 9.35 -14.77 4.24
N ASP A 68 9.66 -14.86 5.53
CA ASP A 68 9.64 -16.13 6.27
C ASP A 68 8.19 -16.49 6.69
N PRO A 69 7.60 -17.59 6.18
CA PRO A 69 6.26 -18.02 6.57
C PRO A 69 6.14 -18.45 8.05
N PHE A 70 7.27 -18.72 8.72
CA PHE A 70 7.31 -19.09 10.13
C PHE A 70 7.44 -17.88 11.07
N ASP A 71 7.63 -16.67 10.52
CA ASP A 71 7.60 -15.45 11.31
C ASP A 71 6.20 -15.25 11.92
N PRO A 72 6.09 -15.02 13.25
CA PRO A 72 4.80 -14.81 13.91
C PRO A 72 3.96 -13.67 13.32
N SER A 73 4.60 -12.67 12.71
CA SER A 73 3.95 -11.53 12.07
C SER A 73 3.53 -11.80 10.61
N PHE A 74 4.04 -12.84 9.96
CA PHE A 74 3.86 -13.08 8.52
C PHE A 74 2.39 -13.04 8.09
N ARG A 75 1.50 -13.69 8.83
CA ARG A 75 0.07 -13.74 8.51
C ARG A 75 -0.57 -12.35 8.57
N ALA A 76 -0.27 -11.58 9.61
CA ALA A 76 -0.82 -10.25 9.81
C ALA A 76 -0.24 -9.26 8.78
N TRP A 77 1.07 -9.34 8.53
CA TRP A 77 1.75 -8.60 7.48
C TRP A 77 1.17 -8.89 6.09
N ASN A 78 1.05 -10.16 5.70
CA ASN A 78 0.56 -10.56 4.38
C ASN A 78 -0.90 -10.11 4.15
N ARG A 79 -1.75 -10.19 5.19
CA ARG A 79 -3.12 -9.66 5.12
C ARG A 79 -3.13 -8.16 4.85
N CYS A 80 -2.34 -7.38 5.58
CA CYS A 80 -2.25 -5.94 5.39
C CYS A 80 -1.64 -5.58 4.02
N ASN A 81 -0.57 -6.26 3.62
CA ASN A 81 0.05 -6.09 2.31
C ASN A 81 -0.96 -6.28 1.17
N ARG A 82 -1.73 -7.38 1.20
CA ARG A 82 -2.78 -7.65 0.20
C ARG A 82 -3.89 -6.60 0.19
N LEU A 83 -4.26 -6.12 1.37
CA LEU A 83 -5.29 -5.09 1.49
C LEU A 83 -4.80 -3.76 0.89
N VAL A 84 -3.60 -3.32 1.24
CA VAL A 84 -2.97 -2.10 0.68
C VAL A 84 -2.79 -2.25 -0.83
N HIS A 85 -2.36 -3.42 -1.29
CA HIS A 85 -2.24 -3.71 -2.72
C HIS A 85 -3.59 -3.54 -3.44
N SER A 86 -4.68 -4.10 -2.89
CA SER A 86 -6.02 -3.95 -3.46
C SER A 86 -6.49 -2.49 -3.49
N TRP A 87 -6.16 -1.71 -2.46
CA TRP A 87 -6.45 -0.28 -2.42
C TRP A 87 -5.71 0.47 -3.52
N ILE A 88 -4.44 0.18 -3.75
CA ILE A 88 -3.69 0.82 -4.83
C ILE A 88 -4.31 0.49 -6.19
N LEU A 89 -4.57 -0.81 -6.45
CA LEU A 89 -5.13 -1.26 -7.73
C LEU A 89 -6.51 -0.67 -8.04
N ASN A 90 -7.35 -0.44 -7.02
CA ASN A 90 -8.67 0.18 -7.21
C ASN A 90 -8.60 1.64 -7.67
N PHE A 91 -7.44 2.29 -7.58
CA PHE A 91 -7.26 3.68 -8.01
C PHE A 91 -6.17 3.83 -9.07
N VAL A 92 -5.92 2.81 -9.89
CA VAL A 92 -5.15 2.95 -11.14
C VAL A 92 -6.03 2.56 -12.33
N SER A 93 -5.75 3.08 -13.52
CA SER A 93 -6.49 2.67 -14.72
C SER A 93 -6.22 1.20 -15.04
N ASP A 94 -7.16 0.52 -15.69
CA ASP A 94 -7.04 -0.90 -16.03
C ASP A 94 -5.76 -1.24 -16.79
N SER A 95 -5.35 -0.36 -17.72
CA SER A 95 -4.08 -0.49 -18.45
C SER A 95 -2.86 -0.52 -17.53
N ILE A 96 -2.87 0.27 -16.46
CA ILE A 96 -1.80 0.31 -15.46
C ILE A 96 -1.91 -0.92 -14.55
N ALA A 97 -3.11 -1.26 -14.09
CA ALA A 97 -3.36 -2.44 -13.25
C ALA A 97 -2.82 -3.73 -13.88
N HIS A 98 -3.04 -3.93 -15.19
CA HIS A 98 -2.52 -5.09 -15.92
C HIS A 98 -1.00 -5.20 -15.86
N SER A 99 -0.27 -4.08 -15.83
CA SER A 99 1.19 -4.08 -15.74
C SER A 99 1.74 -4.39 -14.35
N LEU A 100 0.87 -4.41 -13.33
CA LEU A 100 1.22 -4.62 -11.92
C LEU A 100 0.89 -6.03 -11.42
N VAL A 101 0.23 -6.87 -12.24
CA VAL A 101 -0.33 -8.17 -11.83
C VAL A 101 0.70 -9.15 -11.23
N PHE A 102 1.98 -9.00 -11.60
CA PHE A 102 3.06 -9.87 -11.11
C PHE A 102 3.75 -9.34 -9.85
N LEU A 103 3.41 -8.13 -9.39
CA LEU A 103 3.96 -7.56 -8.17
C LEU A 103 3.14 -8.02 -6.97
N GLU A 104 3.80 -8.69 -6.04
CA GLU A 104 3.12 -9.27 -4.87
C GLU A 104 3.06 -8.28 -3.69
N ASN A 105 4.02 -7.35 -3.60
CA ASN A 105 4.11 -6.42 -2.48
C ASN A 105 3.59 -5.02 -2.85
N ALA A 106 2.85 -4.42 -1.92
CA ALA A 106 2.35 -3.07 -2.06
C ALA A 106 3.47 -2.03 -2.25
N ILE A 107 4.63 -2.24 -1.61
CA ILE A 107 5.80 -1.37 -1.77
C ILE A 107 6.38 -1.44 -3.19
N ASP A 108 6.41 -2.62 -3.81
CA ASP A 108 6.91 -2.80 -5.17
C ASP A 108 5.98 -2.10 -6.17
N VAL A 109 4.67 -2.28 -6.00
CA VAL A 109 3.65 -1.57 -6.79
C VAL A 109 3.79 -0.07 -6.63
N TRP A 110 3.94 0.41 -5.40
CA TRP A 110 4.07 1.83 -5.12
C TRP A 110 5.31 2.45 -5.78
N ASN A 111 6.45 1.76 -5.69
CA ASN A 111 7.70 2.22 -6.27
C ASN A 111 7.66 2.22 -7.79
N ASP A 112 7.13 1.16 -8.41
CA ASP A 112 6.96 1.06 -9.85
C ASP A 112 6.12 2.21 -10.43
N LEU A 113 4.97 2.48 -9.80
CA LEU A 113 4.09 3.58 -10.20
C LEU A 113 4.77 4.96 -10.09
N ARG A 114 5.58 5.16 -9.04
CA ARG A 114 6.31 6.42 -8.86
C ARG A 114 7.43 6.58 -9.87
N GLU A 115 8.20 5.54 -10.13
CA GLU A 115 9.30 5.58 -11.09
C GLU A 115 8.79 5.88 -12.51
N ARG A 116 7.73 5.19 -12.92
CA ARG A 116 7.15 5.33 -14.27
C ARG A 116 6.49 6.68 -14.52
N PHE A 117 5.77 7.23 -13.54
CA PHE A 117 4.86 8.37 -13.79
C PHE A 117 5.24 9.66 -13.06
N ALA A 118 6.13 9.65 -12.07
CA ALA A 118 6.49 10.89 -11.37
C ALA A 118 7.31 11.85 -12.24
N GLN A 119 8.18 11.34 -13.12
CA GLN A 119 8.99 12.18 -14.00
C GLN A 119 8.17 12.83 -15.13
N ALA A 120 7.25 12.06 -15.72
CA ALA A 120 6.34 12.55 -16.77
C ALA A 120 5.45 13.71 -16.26
N ASP A 121 4.99 13.61 -15.01
CA ASP A 121 4.22 14.65 -14.34
C ASP A 121 5.00 15.95 -14.13
N LEU A 122 6.23 15.86 -13.63
CA LEU A 122 7.06 17.03 -13.33
C LEU A 122 7.41 17.83 -14.59
N VAL A 123 7.77 17.14 -15.68
CA VAL A 123 8.06 17.77 -16.97
C VAL A 123 6.83 18.50 -17.54
N ARG A 124 5.62 18.00 -17.27
CA ARG A 124 4.38 18.62 -17.73
C ARG A 124 4.01 19.85 -16.90
N ILE A 125 4.14 19.76 -15.58
CA ILE A 125 3.86 20.90 -14.67
C ILE A 125 4.83 22.06 -14.94
N ALA A 126 6.11 21.78 -15.22
CA ALA A 126 7.10 22.82 -15.49
C ALA A 126 6.92 23.55 -16.84
N LYS A 127 6.01 23.07 -17.71
CA LYS A 127 5.71 23.66 -19.03
C LYS A 127 4.40 24.46 -19.06
N LEU A 128 3.69 24.54 -17.94
CA LEU A 128 2.51 25.37 -17.73
C LEU A 128 2.92 26.69 -17.07
#